data_AF-A0A1I2B9Z7-F1
#
_entry.id   AF-A0A1I2B9Z7-F1
#
_cell.length_a   1.000
_cell.length_b   1.000
_cell.length_c   1.000
_cell.angle_alpha   90.00
_cell.angle_beta   90.00
_cell.angle_gamma   90.00
#
_symmetry.space_group_name_H-M   'P 1'
#
loop_
_entity.id
_entity.type
_entity.pdbx_description
1 polymer ?
#
loop_
_entity_poly.entity_id
_entity_poly.type
_entity_poly.pdbx_seq_one_letter_code
_entity_poly.pdbx_strand_id
1 'polypeptide(L)'
;MKRTPFGAELSREQRMAVAAVTGHAERLLSGLGRPVDEHAVAELHAIATDPVVYGIALGNVLAAIERGGWDHLQPMADLYRAAGADAEVADRQRAWRLSRPWPI
;
A
#
# COMPACT_ATOMS: atom_id res chain seq x y z
N MET A 1 -24.75 -4.50 8.16
CA MET A 1 -24.08 -3.26 7.72
C MET A 1 -23.07 -3.63 6.64
N LYS A 2 -23.29 -3.25 5.37
CA LYS A 2 -22.33 -3.53 4.28
C LYS A 2 -21.07 -2.71 4.56
N ARG A 3 -19.95 -3.36 4.87
CA ARG A 3 -18.66 -2.69 5.09
C ARG A 3 -18.14 -2.24 3.72
N THR A 4 -18.45 -1.01 3.33
CA THR A 4 -17.94 -0.39 2.10
C THR A 4 -16.41 -0.36 2.16
N PRO A 5 -15.70 -0.71 1.06
CA PRO A 5 -14.25 -0.56 1.01
C PRO A 5 -13.89 0.91 1.21
N PHE A 6 -12.83 1.22 1.98
CA PHE A 6 -12.29 2.59 1.99
C PHE A 6 -11.83 2.99 0.57
N GLY A 7 -11.30 2.02 -0.19
CA GLY A 7 -10.97 2.18 -1.61
C GLY A 7 -12.13 2.60 -2.55
N ALA A 8 -13.39 2.38 -2.16
CA ALA A 8 -14.56 2.78 -2.96
C ALA A 8 -14.94 4.25 -2.78
N GLU A 9 -14.48 4.87 -1.69
CA GLU A 9 -14.68 6.29 -1.38
C GLU A 9 -13.56 7.18 -1.93
N LEU A 10 -12.46 6.57 -2.43
CA LEU A 10 -11.36 7.31 -3.03
C LEU A 10 -11.80 8.10 -4.27
N SER A 11 -11.18 9.26 -4.48
CA SER A 11 -11.29 9.97 -5.75
C SER A 11 -10.65 9.15 -6.89
N ARG A 12 -10.96 9.51 -8.14
CA ARG A 12 -10.27 8.90 -9.30
C ARG A 12 -8.77 9.12 -9.23
N GLU A 13 -8.34 10.30 -8.80
CA GLU A 13 -6.93 10.67 -8.66
C GLU A 13 -6.24 9.82 -7.60
N GLN A 14 -6.86 9.66 -6.43
CA GLN A 14 -6.32 8.80 -5.37
C GLN A 14 -6.21 7.34 -5.80
N ARG A 15 -7.19 6.82 -6.55
CA ARG A 15 -7.10 5.45 -7.12
C ARG A 15 -5.92 5.31 -8.07
N MET A 16 -5.69 6.30 -8.92
CA MET A 16 -4.54 6.30 -9.84
C MET A 16 -3.23 6.44 -9.08
N ALA A 17 -3.18 7.29 -8.05
CA ALA A 17 -2.01 7.47 -7.20
C ALA A 17 -1.65 6.17 -6.45
N VAL A 18 -2.64 5.46 -5.88
CA VAL A 18 -2.43 4.14 -5.25
C VAL A 18 -1.78 3.17 -6.23
N ALA A 19 -2.30 3.07 -7.47
CA ALA A 19 -1.72 2.18 -8.47
C ALA A 19 -0.28 2.59 -8.84
N ALA A 20 -0.01 3.89 -8.99
CA ALA A 20 1.31 4.41 -9.33
C ALA A 20 2.34 4.16 -8.23
N VAL A 21 2.02 4.46 -6.96
CA VAL A 21 2.93 4.21 -5.83
C VAL A 21 3.14 2.71 -5.56
N THR A 22 2.15 1.87 -5.89
CA THR A 22 2.27 0.40 -5.82
C THR A 22 3.29 -0.10 -6.82
N GLY A 23 3.10 0.21 -8.11
CA GLY A 23 4.02 -0.25 -9.16
C GLY A 23 5.44 0.32 -9.01
N HIS A 24 5.58 1.56 -8.53
CA HIS A 24 6.91 2.14 -8.29
C HIS A 24 7.63 1.45 -7.12
N ALA A 25 6.95 1.19 -6.00
CA ALA A 25 7.54 0.48 -4.88
C ALA A 25 7.94 -0.95 -5.24
N GLU A 26 7.11 -1.68 -6.01
CA GLU A 26 7.46 -3.00 -6.54
C GLU A 26 8.72 -2.95 -7.43
N ARG A 27 8.81 -1.95 -8.31
CA ARG A 27 9.98 -1.76 -9.17
C ARG A 27 11.24 -1.47 -8.37
N LEU A 28 11.16 -0.62 -7.34
CA LEU A 28 12.29 -0.28 -6.48
C LEU A 28 12.82 -1.51 -5.72
N LEU A 29 11.93 -2.25 -5.09
CA LEU A 29 12.30 -3.29 -4.13
C LEU A 29 12.56 -4.65 -4.81
N SER A 30 11.68 -5.06 -5.72
CA SER A 30 11.80 -6.36 -6.40
C SER A 30 12.59 -6.27 -7.71
N GLY A 31 12.44 -5.17 -8.45
CA GLY A 31 13.09 -4.99 -9.76
C GLY A 31 14.53 -4.49 -9.68
N LEU A 32 14.82 -3.59 -8.73
CA LEU A 32 16.13 -2.96 -8.57
C LEU A 32 16.88 -3.41 -7.31
N GLY A 33 16.25 -4.18 -6.43
CA GLY A 33 16.87 -4.67 -5.18
C GLY A 33 17.30 -3.55 -4.24
N ARG A 34 16.66 -2.37 -4.31
CA ARG A 34 17.06 -1.21 -3.51
C ARG A 34 16.55 -1.36 -2.08
N PRO A 35 17.35 -0.96 -1.08
CA PRO A 35 16.89 -0.92 0.31
C PRO A 35 15.85 0.19 0.50
N VAL A 36 15.10 0.11 1.60
CA VAL A 36 14.25 1.20 2.08
C VAL A 36 15.15 2.28 2.68
N ASP A 37 15.24 3.43 2.00
CA ASP A 37 16.02 4.59 2.43
C ASP A 37 15.27 5.90 2.18
N GLU A 38 15.83 7.02 2.63
CA GLU A 38 15.23 8.35 2.45
C GLU A 38 15.01 8.71 0.96
N HIS A 39 15.85 8.19 0.06
CA HIS A 39 15.72 8.45 -1.36
C HIS A 39 14.51 7.70 -1.95
N ALA A 40 14.32 6.43 -1.57
CA ALA A 40 13.14 5.65 -1.94
C ALA A 40 11.85 6.30 -1.43
N VAL A 41 11.86 6.86 -0.23
CA VAL A 41 10.72 7.63 0.32
C VAL A 41 10.46 8.89 -0.51
N ALA A 42 11.51 9.67 -0.81
CA ALA A 42 11.38 10.88 -1.62
C ALA A 42 10.84 10.60 -3.03
N GLU A 43 11.21 9.46 -3.62
CA GLU A 43 10.67 9.03 -4.91
C GLU A 43 9.17 8.69 -4.84
N LEU A 44 8.70 8.10 -3.75
CA LEU A 44 7.26 7.93 -3.54
C LEU A 44 6.57 9.28 -3.38
N HIS A 45 7.18 10.23 -2.65
CA HIS A 45 6.64 11.57 -2.47
C HIS A 45 6.56 12.38 -3.76
N ALA A 46 7.44 12.09 -4.73
CA ALA A 46 7.37 12.68 -6.06
C ALA A 46 6.13 12.21 -6.87
N ILE A 47 5.54 11.06 -6.53
CA ILE A 47 4.32 10.53 -7.16
C ILE A 47 3.07 11.04 -6.46
N ALA A 48 3.04 10.96 -5.13
CA ALA A 48 1.92 11.39 -4.30
C ALA A 48 2.42 11.77 -2.91
N THR A 49 1.76 12.68 -2.20
CA THR A 49 2.09 13.02 -0.81
C THR A 49 0.95 12.74 0.17
N ASP A 50 -0.16 12.19 -0.32
CA ASP A 50 -1.36 11.92 0.47
C ASP A 50 -1.16 10.69 1.39
N PRO A 51 -1.20 10.86 2.73
CA PRO A 51 -1.11 9.75 3.68
C PRO A 51 -2.15 8.66 3.46
N VAL A 52 -3.33 9.00 2.95
CA VAL A 52 -4.42 8.05 2.66
C VAL A 52 -4.02 7.12 1.51
N VAL A 53 -3.34 7.64 0.48
CA VAL A 53 -2.86 6.82 -0.66
C VAL A 53 -1.90 5.75 -0.17
N TYR A 54 -0.93 6.13 0.67
CA TYR A 54 0.01 5.18 1.26
C TYR A 54 -0.65 4.25 2.26
N GLY A 55 -1.62 4.71 3.05
CA GLY A 55 -2.43 3.88 3.94
C GLY A 55 -3.12 2.75 3.18
N ILE A 56 -3.77 3.07 2.04
CA ILE A 56 -4.42 2.06 1.20
C ILE A 56 -3.41 1.06 0.62
N ALA A 57 -2.28 1.54 0.11
CA ALA A 57 -1.22 0.68 -0.44
C ALA A 57 -0.67 -0.27 0.63
N LEU A 58 -0.36 0.27 1.82
CA LEU A 58 0.08 -0.49 2.99
C LEU A 58 -0.95 -1.55 3.39
N GLY A 59 -2.22 -1.19 3.52
CA GLY A 59 -3.28 -2.14 3.89
C GLY A 59 -3.44 -3.30 2.90
N ASN A 60 -3.24 -3.05 1.59
CA ASN A 60 -3.23 -4.11 0.58
C ASN A 60 -2.04 -5.06 0.76
N VAL A 61 -0.83 -4.52 0.99
CA VAL A 61 0.39 -5.32 1.21
C VAL A 61 0.26 -6.15 2.48
N LEU A 62 -0.18 -5.56 3.59
CA LEU A 62 -0.34 -6.29 4.85
C LEU A 62 -1.34 -7.44 4.74
N ALA A 63 -2.45 -7.24 4.02
CA ALA A 63 -3.40 -8.33 3.78
C ALA A 63 -2.81 -9.45 2.92
N ALA A 64 -1.91 -9.12 1.99
CA ALA A 64 -1.21 -10.11 1.17
C ALA A 64 -0.19 -10.92 1.99
N ILE A 65 0.57 -10.25 2.86
CA ILE A 65 1.47 -10.92 3.82
C ILE A 65 0.68 -11.87 4.72
N GLU A 66 -0.35 -11.36 5.40
CA GLU A 66 -1.09 -12.14 6.39
C GLU A 66 -1.86 -13.32 5.78
N ARG A 67 -2.45 -13.13 4.61
CA ARG A 67 -3.24 -14.18 3.98
C ARG A 67 -2.39 -15.16 3.17
N GLY A 68 -1.37 -14.66 2.49
CA GLY A 68 -0.56 -15.42 1.54
C GLY A 68 0.78 -15.91 2.08
N GLY A 69 1.22 -15.44 3.25
CA GLY A 69 2.56 -15.71 3.78
C GLY A 69 3.66 -15.05 2.96
N TRP A 70 3.36 -13.93 2.30
CA TRP A 70 4.27 -13.25 1.36
C TRP A 70 5.26 -12.33 2.10
N ASP A 71 6.04 -12.88 3.02
CA ASP A 71 6.94 -12.11 3.90
C ASP A 71 7.97 -11.27 3.13
N HIS A 72 8.30 -11.66 1.89
CA HIS A 72 9.15 -10.88 0.99
C HIS A 72 8.60 -9.48 0.65
N LEU A 73 7.31 -9.21 0.92
CA LEU A 73 6.70 -7.89 0.77
C LEU A 73 6.89 -6.98 2.00
N GLN A 74 7.50 -7.46 3.08
CA GLN A 74 7.74 -6.64 4.28
C GLN A 74 8.50 -5.33 3.99
N PRO A 75 9.56 -5.31 3.15
CA PRO A 75 10.23 -4.05 2.79
C PRO A 75 9.29 -3.04 2.12
N MET A 76 8.28 -3.50 1.39
CA MET A 76 7.29 -2.64 0.75
C MET A 76 6.33 -2.03 1.79
N ALA A 77 5.93 -2.82 2.79
CA ALA A 77 5.17 -2.31 3.93
C ALA A 77 5.96 -1.25 4.71
N ASP A 78 7.25 -1.51 4.96
CA ASP A 78 8.13 -0.58 5.68
C ASP A 78 8.34 0.72 4.91
N LEU A 79 8.47 0.66 3.58
CA LEU A 79 8.57 1.84 2.73
C LEU A 79 7.31 2.71 2.83
N TYR A 80 6.10 2.13 2.81
CA TYR A 80 4.88 2.93 2.96
C TYR A 80 4.73 3.54 4.35
N ARG A 81 5.14 2.83 5.41
CA ARG A 81 5.19 3.40 6.76
C ARG A 81 6.14 4.59 6.80
N ALA A 82 7.34 4.45 6.22
CA ALA A 82 8.33 5.52 6.16
C ALA A 82 7.85 6.73 5.32
N ALA A 83 7.05 6.49 4.27
CA ALA A 83 6.43 7.54 3.47
C ALA A 83 5.27 8.28 4.17
N GLY A 84 4.89 7.87 5.38
CA GLY A 84 3.84 8.52 6.17
C GLY A 84 2.45 7.95 5.92
N ALA A 85 2.32 6.66 5.62
CA ALA A 85 1.03 5.99 5.53
C ALA A 85 0.16 6.25 6.77
N ASP A 86 -1.09 6.62 6.53
CA ASP A 86 -2.10 6.69 7.58
C ASP A 86 -2.40 5.26 8.08
N ALA A 87 -2.08 5.02 9.35
CA ALA A 87 -2.19 3.71 9.98
C ALA A 87 -3.65 3.25 10.13
N GLU A 88 -4.59 4.15 10.42
CA GLU A 88 -6.01 3.79 10.54
C GLU A 88 -6.58 3.37 9.18
N VAL A 89 -6.24 4.13 8.12
CA VAL A 89 -6.61 3.77 6.74
C VAL A 89 -6.03 2.41 6.36
N ALA A 90 -4.76 2.16 6.68
CA ALA A 90 -4.11 0.88 6.41
C ALA A 90 -4.81 -0.29 7.11
N ASP A 91 -5.14 -0.16 8.39
CA ASP A 91 -5.83 -1.20 9.16
C ASP A 91 -7.23 -1.47 8.62
N ARG A 92 -7.99 -0.42 8.31
CA ARG A 92 -9.33 -0.55 7.72
C ARG A 92 -9.27 -1.25 6.37
N GLN A 93 -8.32 -0.87 5.52
CA GLN A 93 -8.14 -1.47 4.20
C GLN A 93 -7.69 -2.93 4.29
N ARG A 94 -6.75 -3.24 5.19
CA ARG A 94 -6.30 -4.60 5.50
C ARG A 94 -7.48 -5.47 5.94
N ALA A 95 -8.23 -5.04 6.95
CA ALA A 95 -9.39 -5.76 7.46
C ALA A 95 -10.45 -6.00 6.37
N TRP A 96 -10.70 -5.00 5.52
CA TRP A 96 -11.58 -5.16 4.38
C TRP A 96 -11.07 -6.23 3.41
N ARG A 97 -9.78 -6.19 3.01
CA ARG A 97 -9.18 -7.19 2.10
C ARG A 97 -9.28 -8.61 2.64
N LEU A 98 -8.99 -8.81 3.93
CA LEU A 98 -9.06 -10.12 4.59
C LEU A 98 -10.50 -10.66 4.63
N SER A 99 -11.50 -9.78 4.75
CA SER A 99 -12.91 -10.19 4.75
C SER A 99 -13.46 -10.62 3.39
N ARG A 100 -12.74 -10.38 2.29
CA ARG A 100 -13.19 -10.74 0.93
C ARG A 100 -12.73 -12.14 0.53
N PRO A 101 -13.45 -12.84 -0.37
CA PRO A 101 -12.92 -14.02 -1.03
C PRO A 101 -11.61 -13.67 -1.74
N TRP A 102 -10.61 -14.54 -1.64
CA TRP A 102 -9.39 -14.37 -2.42
C TRP A 102 -9.71 -14.54 -3.90
N PRO A 103 -9.25 -13.66 -4.81
CA PRO A 103 -9.32 -13.95 -6.22
C PRO A 103 -8.44 -15.18 -6.47
N ILE A 104 -9.10 -16.29 -6.82
CA ILE A 104 -8.47 -17.54 -7.27
C ILE A 104 -7.83 -17.32 -8.64
#